data_AF-A0A2G4SFH6-F1
#
_entry.id   AF-A0A2G4SFH6-F1
#
_cell.length_a   1.000
_cell.length_b   1.000
_cell.length_c   1.000
_cell.angle_alpha   90.00
_cell.angle_beta   90.00
_cell.angle_gamma   90.00
#
_symmetry.space_group_name_H-M   'P 1'
#
loop_
_entity.id
_entity.type
_entity.pdbx_description
1 polymer ?
#
loop_
_entity_poly.entity_id
_entity_poly.type
_entity_poly.pdbx_seq_one_letter_code
_entity_poly.pdbx_strand_id
1 'polypeptide(L)'
;MSRSGSEAIAKALKGGGLSSVEKIKKAREAWNNNSLFFPNKDDFLFTWLCSSFAKPNMKKLDDCCLFQIDYWILFVDLLEHYQQSQDRNLPPVHINPLASVIAVLQHTDNITKDYLLLISRYLQLFFSVSFTSSYRPTFEHVSALVEQVLINLETQTNEALLAIALPALQKLNSQIVAIANQKKVLKQQKKCLQT
;
A
#
# COMPACT_ATOMS: atom_id res chain seq x y z
N MET A 1 -22.98 -26.00 -15.89
CA MET A 1 -21.69 -25.26 -15.91
C MET A 1 -21.92 -23.87 -15.34
N SER A 2 -21.55 -23.63 -14.07
CA SER A 2 -21.87 -22.40 -13.35
C SER A 2 -20.96 -21.23 -13.76
N ARG A 3 -21.46 -20.37 -14.65
CA ARG A 3 -20.91 -19.04 -15.00
C ARG A 3 -20.91 -18.03 -13.83
N SER A 4 -21.18 -18.46 -12.60
CA SER A 4 -21.69 -17.60 -11.52
C SER A 4 -20.73 -17.37 -10.33
N GLY A 5 -19.47 -17.81 -10.40
CA GLY A 5 -18.51 -17.64 -9.29
C GLY A 5 -17.82 -16.27 -9.29
N SER A 6 -16.94 -16.03 -10.27
CA SER A 6 -16.08 -14.84 -10.34
C SER A 6 -16.86 -13.55 -10.59
N GLU A 7 -17.89 -13.58 -11.44
CA GLU A 7 -18.74 -12.41 -11.69
C GLU A 7 -19.54 -12.00 -10.43
N ALA A 8 -20.06 -12.98 -9.68
CA ALA A 8 -20.79 -12.71 -8.44
C ALA A 8 -19.86 -12.13 -7.37
N ILE A 9 -18.64 -12.64 -7.25
CA ILE A 9 -17.61 -12.07 -6.37
C ILE A 9 -17.28 -10.65 -6.80
N ALA A 10 -17.03 -10.41 -8.09
CA ALA A 10 -16.68 -9.08 -8.58
C ALA A 10 -17.81 -8.05 -8.33
N LYS A 11 -19.07 -8.45 -8.54
CA LYS A 11 -20.25 -7.64 -8.23
C LYS A 11 -20.38 -7.37 -6.72
N ALA A 12 -20.15 -8.39 -5.89
CA ALA A 12 -20.19 -8.25 -4.44
C ALA A 12 -19.12 -7.27 -3.92
N LEU A 13 -17.90 -7.34 -4.43
CA LEU A 13 -16.80 -6.47 -4.00
C LEU A 13 -16.96 -5.01 -4.44
N LYS A 14 -17.52 -4.78 -5.65
CA LYS A 14 -17.79 -3.44 -6.18
C LYS A 14 -19.11 -2.83 -5.67
N GLY A 15 -20.04 -3.65 -5.18
CA GLY A 15 -21.35 -3.23 -4.72
C GLY A 15 -21.35 -2.52 -3.37
N GLY A 16 -22.46 -1.85 -3.05
CA GLY A 16 -22.67 -1.14 -1.79
C GLY A 16 -23.39 -1.95 -0.69
N GLY A 17 -23.78 -3.20 -0.97
CA GLY A 17 -24.64 -4.00 -0.07
C GLY A 17 -23.91 -4.85 0.97
N LEU A 18 -22.57 -4.82 1.00
CA LEU A 18 -21.76 -5.57 1.95
C LEU A 18 -20.93 -4.62 2.80
N SER A 19 -20.79 -4.97 4.08
CA SER A 19 -19.82 -4.36 5.01
C SER A 19 -18.37 -4.62 4.55
N SER A 20 -17.42 -3.86 5.08
CA SER A 20 -16.00 -4.07 4.80
C SER A 20 -15.55 -5.47 5.23
N VAL A 21 -16.06 -5.97 6.37
CA VAL A 21 -15.76 -7.31 6.88
C VAL A 21 -16.21 -8.40 5.90
N GLU A 22 -17.43 -8.28 5.37
CA GLU A 22 -17.96 -9.24 4.39
C GLU A 22 -17.23 -9.17 3.05
N LYS A 23 -16.86 -7.96 2.63
CA LYS A 23 -16.09 -7.76 1.39
C LYS A 23 -14.72 -8.40 1.49
N ILE A 24 -13.97 -8.15 2.56
CA ILE A 24 -12.63 -8.75 2.68
C ILE A 24 -12.68 -10.26 2.83
N LYS A 25 -13.70 -10.80 3.52
CA LYS A 25 -13.91 -12.25 3.59
C LYS A 25 -14.10 -12.85 2.19
N LYS A 26 -14.96 -12.26 1.36
CA LYS A 26 -15.16 -12.70 -0.04
C LYS A 26 -13.89 -12.55 -0.89
N ALA A 27 -13.13 -11.47 -0.70
CA ALA A 27 -11.89 -11.25 -1.41
C ALA A 27 -10.84 -12.33 -1.06
N ARG A 28 -10.72 -12.67 0.23
CA ARG A 28 -9.84 -13.74 0.71
C ARG A 28 -10.31 -15.12 0.26
N GLU A 29 -11.61 -15.39 0.24
CA GLU A 29 -12.16 -16.63 -0.34
C GLU A 29 -11.77 -16.76 -1.81
N ALA A 30 -11.87 -15.68 -2.59
CA ALA A 30 -11.44 -15.67 -3.99
C ALA A 30 -9.93 -15.86 -4.13
N TRP A 31 -9.13 -15.18 -3.30
CA TRP A 31 -7.67 -15.26 -3.29
C TRP A 31 -7.19 -16.70 -3.05
N ASN A 32 -7.70 -17.34 -2.01
CA ASN A 32 -7.28 -18.68 -1.56
C ASN A 32 -7.85 -19.83 -2.41
N ASN A 33 -8.85 -19.56 -3.24
CA ASN A 33 -9.49 -20.59 -4.05
C ASN A 33 -8.84 -20.71 -5.43
N ASN A 34 -7.95 -21.69 -5.58
CA ASN A 34 -7.30 -22.02 -6.85
C ASN A 34 -8.21 -22.78 -7.84
N SER A 35 -9.35 -23.30 -7.38
CA SER A 35 -10.32 -24.00 -8.23
C SER A 35 -11.31 -23.05 -8.91
N LEU A 36 -11.38 -21.80 -8.45
CA LEU A 36 -12.26 -20.77 -9.01
C LEU A 36 -11.63 -20.15 -10.26
N PHE A 37 -12.31 -20.29 -11.41
CA PHE A 37 -11.91 -19.57 -12.61
C PHE A 37 -12.26 -18.07 -12.49
N PHE A 38 -11.23 -17.27 -12.22
CA PHE A 38 -11.30 -15.81 -12.16
C PHE A 38 -10.21 -15.21 -13.06
N PRO A 39 -10.56 -14.78 -14.29
CA PRO A 39 -9.61 -14.12 -15.20
C PRO A 39 -9.01 -12.87 -14.55
N ASN A 40 -7.69 -12.74 -14.59
CA ASN A 40 -6.94 -11.62 -14.00
C ASN A 40 -7.32 -11.38 -12.52
N LYS A 41 -7.54 -12.45 -11.76
CA LYS A 41 -7.90 -12.43 -10.33
C LYS A 41 -7.04 -11.45 -9.54
N ASP A 42 -5.73 -11.58 -9.69
CA ASP A 42 -4.73 -10.87 -8.89
C ASP A 42 -4.84 -9.36 -9.16
N ASP A 43 -4.89 -8.95 -10.44
CA ASP A 43 -5.02 -7.55 -10.84
C ASP A 43 -6.35 -6.95 -10.40
N PHE A 44 -7.43 -7.74 -10.48
CA PHE A 44 -8.75 -7.32 -10.02
C PHE A 44 -8.75 -7.06 -8.50
N LEU A 45 -8.24 -8.00 -7.71
CA LEU A 45 -8.19 -7.90 -6.25
C LEU A 45 -7.29 -6.75 -5.84
N PHE A 46 -6.13 -6.60 -6.47
CA PHE A 46 -5.21 -5.51 -6.21
C PHE A 46 -5.84 -4.14 -6.49
N THR A 47 -6.47 -3.97 -7.66
CA THR A 47 -7.15 -2.73 -8.05
C THR A 47 -8.30 -2.39 -7.11
N TRP A 48 -9.09 -3.41 -6.72
CA TRP A 48 -10.18 -3.25 -5.76
C TRP A 48 -9.66 -2.83 -4.38
N LEU A 49 -8.57 -3.42 -3.92
CA LEU A 49 -7.96 -3.11 -2.63
C LEU A 49 -7.41 -1.68 -2.62
N CYS A 50 -6.68 -1.28 -3.66
CA CYS A 50 -6.25 0.11 -3.86
C CYS A 50 -7.45 1.08 -3.85
N SER A 51 -8.53 0.75 -4.57
CA SER A 51 -9.72 1.60 -4.60
C SER A 51 -10.35 1.75 -3.21
N SER A 52 -10.36 0.69 -2.42
CA SER A 52 -10.85 0.69 -1.04
C SER A 52 -9.98 1.58 -0.14
N PHE A 53 -8.66 1.56 -0.31
CA PHE A 53 -7.69 2.33 0.47
C PHE A 53 -7.68 3.82 0.11
N ALA A 54 -8.03 4.16 -1.13
CA ALA A 54 -8.08 5.53 -1.62
C ALA A 54 -9.28 6.32 -1.10
N LYS A 55 -10.39 5.64 -0.81
CA LYS A 55 -11.63 6.26 -0.32
C LYS A 55 -12.20 5.50 0.88
N PRO A 56 -11.44 5.42 1.98
CA PRO A 56 -11.87 4.69 3.16
C PRO A 56 -13.05 5.40 3.83
N ASN A 57 -13.99 4.63 4.38
CA ASN A 57 -15.10 5.19 5.14
C ASN A 57 -14.67 5.52 6.58
N MET A 58 -14.01 6.66 6.76
CA MET A 58 -13.51 7.09 8.07
C MET A 58 -14.62 7.49 9.07
N LYS A 59 -15.90 7.54 8.65
CA LYS A 59 -17.03 7.88 9.54
C LYS A 59 -17.41 6.74 10.49
N LYS A 60 -17.06 5.50 10.14
CA LYS A 60 -17.33 4.28 10.90
C LYS A 60 -16.04 3.47 10.96
N LEU A 61 -15.21 3.72 11.97
CA LEU A 61 -13.87 3.13 12.07
C LEU A 61 -13.92 1.60 12.17
N ASP A 62 -14.94 1.06 12.84
CA ASP A 62 -15.24 -0.37 12.95
C ASP A 62 -15.49 -1.05 11.59
N ASP A 63 -16.14 -0.36 10.66
CA ASP A 63 -16.40 -0.84 9.31
C ASP A 63 -15.45 -0.22 8.27
N CYS A 64 -14.36 0.40 8.69
CA CYS A 64 -13.40 1.01 7.79
C CYS A 64 -12.32 -0.01 7.37
N CYS A 65 -12.11 -0.14 6.06
CA CYS A 65 -11.12 -1.05 5.49
C CYS A 65 -9.69 -0.85 6.03
N LEU A 66 -9.33 0.37 6.42
CA LEU A 66 -7.98 0.66 6.94
C LEU A 66 -7.73 0.09 8.33
N PHE A 67 -8.80 -0.17 9.10
CA PHE A 67 -8.74 -0.66 10.49
C PHE A 67 -9.11 -2.15 10.59
N GLN A 68 -9.27 -2.83 9.44
CA GLN A 68 -9.47 -4.27 9.37
C GLN A 68 -8.19 -4.95 8.89
N ILE A 69 -7.56 -5.73 9.78
CA ILE A 69 -6.24 -6.33 9.54
C ILE A 69 -6.21 -7.20 8.28
N ASP A 70 -7.32 -7.89 7.97
CA ASP A 70 -7.45 -8.77 6.81
C ASP A 70 -7.23 -8.04 5.47
N TYR A 71 -7.54 -6.75 5.40
CA TYR A 71 -7.26 -5.93 4.21
C TYR A 71 -5.75 -5.78 3.99
N TRP A 72 -5.00 -5.53 5.07
CA TRP A 72 -3.55 -5.41 5.01
C TRP A 72 -2.88 -6.75 4.74
N ILE A 73 -3.42 -7.85 5.29
CA ILE A 73 -2.93 -9.21 5.01
C ILE A 73 -3.06 -9.49 3.51
N LEU A 74 -4.25 -9.29 2.94
CA LEU A 74 -4.46 -9.49 1.50
C LEU A 74 -3.57 -8.57 0.67
N PHE A 75 -3.31 -7.33 1.11
CA PHE A 75 -2.40 -6.43 0.41
C PHE A 75 -0.99 -7.00 0.36
N VAL A 76 -0.47 -7.41 1.51
CA VAL A 76 0.88 -7.98 1.62
C VAL A 76 0.97 -9.26 0.79
N ASP A 77 0.00 -10.17 0.88
CA ASP A 77 -0.03 -11.40 0.09
C ASP A 77 0.04 -11.12 -1.42
N LEU A 78 -0.74 -10.13 -1.91
CA LEU A 78 -0.72 -9.74 -3.32
C LEU A 78 0.65 -9.14 -3.71
N LEU A 79 1.22 -8.26 -2.89
CA LEU A 79 2.52 -7.66 -3.15
C LEU A 79 3.64 -8.72 -3.18
N GLU A 80 3.62 -9.67 -2.25
CA GLU A 80 4.59 -10.77 -2.22
C GLU A 80 4.46 -11.67 -3.43
N HIS A 81 3.22 -12.00 -3.83
CA HIS A 81 2.96 -12.77 -5.04
C HIS A 81 3.46 -12.09 -6.32
N TYR A 82 3.25 -10.78 -6.45
CA TYR A 82 3.81 -10.02 -7.58
C TYR A 82 5.34 -9.94 -7.53
N GLN A 83 5.94 -9.81 -6.33
CA GLN A 83 7.40 -9.79 -6.20
C GLN A 83 8.03 -11.13 -6.60
N GLN A 84 7.36 -12.26 -6.35
CA GLN A 84 7.81 -13.59 -6.73
C GLN A 84 7.58 -13.91 -8.21
N SER A 85 6.58 -13.28 -8.84
CA SER A 85 6.20 -13.51 -10.23
C SER A 85 7.08 -12.69 -11.20
N GLN A 86 8.19 -13.27 -11.67
CA GLN A 86 9.11 -12.59 -12.61
C GLN A 86 8.47 -12.17 -13.95
N ASP A 87 7.38 -12.83 -14.38
CA ASP A 87 6.72 -12.61 -15.67
C ASP A 87 5.50 -11.68 -15.62
N ARG A 88 5.11 -11.16 -14.45
CA ARG A 88 3.91 -10.33 -14.34
C ARG A 88 4.25 -8.85 -14.40
N ASN A 89 3.63 -8.16 -15.35
CA ASN A 89 3.56 -6.70 -15.33
C ASN A 89 2.84 -6.28 -14.05
N LEU A 90 3.58 -5.68 -13.13
CA LEU A 90 3.02 -5.15 -11.89
C LEU A 90 1.97 -4.08 -12.21
N PRO A 91 0.75 -4.16 -11.63
CA PRO A 91 -0.31 -3.21 -11.91
C PRO A 91 0.11 -1.79 -11.47
N PRO A 92 -0.16 -0.76 -12.29
CA PRO A 92 0.14 0.61 -11.90
C PRO A 92 -0.72 1.02 -10.69
N VAL A 93 -0.08 1.63 -9.70
CA VAL A 93 -0.77 2.11 -8.50
C VAL A 93 -1.05 3.61 -8.68
N HIS A 94 -2.29 3.93 -9.02
CA HIS A 94 -2.71 5.32 -9.27
C HIS A 94 -3.18 6.07 -8.02
N ILE A 95 -3.08 5.44 -6.85
CA ILE A 95 -3.53 6.00 -5.57
C ILE A 95 -2.34 6.41 -4.72
N ASN A 96 -2.56 7.22 -3.69
CA ASN A 96 -1.55 7.45 -2.65
C ASN A 96 -1.83 6.52 -1.46
N PRO A 97 -1.29 5.28 -1.44
CA PRO A 97 -1.54 4.37 -0.34
C PRO A 97 -0.75 4.75 0.93
N LEU A 98 0.23 5.66 0.83
CA LEU A 98 0.90 6.20 2.01
C LEU A 98 -0.05 7.04 2.85
N ALA A 99 -1.03 7.71 2.23
CA ALA A 99 -2.09 8.40 2.97
C ALA A 99 -2.90 7.43 3.85
N SER A 100 -3.12 6.19 3.39
CA SER A 100 -3.79 5.15 4.18
C SER A 100 -2.95 4.74 5.39
N VAL A 101 -1.63 4.61 5.23
CA VAL A 101 -0.71 4.35 6.34
C VAL A 101 -0.73 5.49 7.35
N ILE A 102 -0.64 6.74 6.87
CA ILE A 102 -0.71 7.95 7.72
C ILE A 102 -2.02 7.97 8.52
N ALA A 103 -3.16 7.69 7.87
CA ALA A 103 -4.46 7.67 8.54
C ALA A 103 -4.56 6.61 9.65
N VAL A 104 -3.96 5.43 9.45
CA VAL A 104 -3.86 4.41 10.51
C VAL A 104 -2.95 4.90 11.64
N LEU A 105 -1.81 5.51 11.29
CA LEU A 105 -0.86 6.04 12.26
C LEU A 105 -1.43 7.20 13.10
N GLN A 106 -2.47 7.88 12.65
CA GLN A 106 -3.18 8.90 13.45
C GLN A 106 -4.06 8.30 14.55
N HIS A 107 -4.30 6.98 14.55
CA HIS A 107 -5.19 6.27 15.47
C HIS A 107 -4.48 5.10 16.16
N THR A 108 -3.17 5.24 16.42
CA THR A 108 -2.29 4.18 16.94
C THR A 108 -2.72 3.60 18.27
N ASP A 109 -3.43 4.36 19.11
CA ASP A 109 -3.95 3.90 20.40
C ASP A 109 -4.85 2.66 20.30
N ASN A 110 -5.48 2.45 19.13
CA ASN A 110 -6.39 1.34 18.87
C ASN A 110 -5.78 0.24 17.98
N ILE A 111 -4.46 0.31 17.72
CA ILE A 111 -3.78 -0.56 16.76
C ILE A 111 -2.83 -1.51 17.49
N THR A 112 -2.90 -2.80 17.20
CA THR A 112 -2.03 -3.81 17.81
C THR A 112 -0.61 -3.78 17.23
N LYS A 113 0.36 -4.34 17.96
CA LYS A 113 1.75 -4.50 17.49
C LYS A 113 1.82 -5.22 16.14
N ASP A 114 1.06 -6.31 15.98
CA ASP A 114 1.06 -7.12 14.76
C ASP A 114 0.58 -6.32 13.54
N TYR A 115 -0.38 -5.43 13.75
CA TYR A 115 -0.91 -4.55 12.71
C TYR A 115 0.17 -3.57 12.22
N LEU A 116 0.95 -2.98 13.14
CA LEU A 116 2.07 -2.09 12.81
C LEU A 116 3.20 -2.85 12.10
N LEU A 117 3.51 -4.08 12.52
CA LEU A 117 4.48 -4.93 11.83
C LEU A 117 4.04 -5.27 10.41
N LEU A 118 2.74 -5.51 10.20
CA LEU A 118 2.17 -5.76 8.88
C LEU A 118 2.24 -4.52 7.98
N ILE A 119 1.97 -3.33 8.53
CA ILE A 119 2.17 -2.05 7.82
C ILE A 119 3.65 -1.84 7.46
N SER A 120 4.56 -2.15 8.38
CA SER A 120 6.00 -2.14 8.10
C SER A 120 6.35 -3.06 6.94
N ARG A 121 5.85 -4.31 6.95
CA ARG A 121 6.06 -5.27 5.86
C ARG A 121 5.51 -4.74 4.53
N TYR A 122 4.30 -4.18 4.56
CA TYR A 122 3.70 -3.50 3.41
C TYR A 122 4.63 -2.41 2.86
N LEU A 123 5.14 -1.49 3.69
CA LEU A 123 6.03 -0.42 3.25
C LEU A 123 7.35 -0.95 2.68
N GLN A 124 7.93 -1.99 3.28
CA GLN A 124 9.16 -2.62 2.79
C GLN A 124 8.98 -3.19 1.38
N LEU A 125 7.88 -3.92 1.14
CA LEU A 125 7.55 -4.45 -0.18
C LEU A 125 7.26 -3.31 -1.16
N PHE A 126 6.46 -2.35 -0.75
CA PHE A 126 5.99 -1.28 -1.62
C PHE A 126 7.10 -0.29 -2.02
N PHE A 127 8.09 -0.09 -1.16
CA PHE A 127 9.29 0.69 -1.48
C PHE A 127 10.43 -0.14 -2.09
N SER A 128 10.24 -1.46 -2.25
CA SER A 128 11.24 -2.32 -2.88
C SER A 128 11.45 -1.94 -4.33
N VAL A 129 12.60 -2.36 -4.87
CA VAL A 129 12.99 -2.07 -6.25
C VAL A 129 11.95 -2.61 -7.24
N SER A 130 11.32 -3.74 -6.90
CA SER A 130 10.31 -4.39 -7.72
C SER A 130 9.12 -3.48 -8.03
N PHE A 131 8.70 -2.61 -7.09
CA PHE A 131 7.51 -1.77 -7.27
C PHE A 131 7.80 -0.35 -7.77
N THR A 132 9.07 -0.01 -8.03
CA THR A 132 9.48 1.36 -8.43
C THR A 132 8.95 1.82 -9.80
N SER A 133 8.59 0.88 -10.68
CA SER A 133 7.96 1.15 -11.97
C SER A 133 6.45 1.36 -11.84
N SER A 134 5.81 0.68 -10.88
CA SER A 134 4.36 0.70 -10.70
C SER A 134 3.86 1.83 -9.81
N TYR A 135 4.68 2.26 -8.85
CA TYR A 135 4.38 3.38 -7.99
C TYR A 135 5.61 4.24 -7.71
N ARG A 136 5.46 5.55 -7.87
CA ARG A 136 6.46 6.53 -7.47
C ARG A 136 5.82 7.50 -6.47
N PRO A 137 6.05 7.32 -5.16
CA PRO A 137 5.58 8.30 -4.19
C PRO A 137 6.28 9.64 -4.47
N THR A 138 5.54 10.73 -4.31
CA THR A 138 6.15 12.06 -4.32
C THR A 138 6.99 12.25 -3.06
N PHE A 139 7.83 13.30 -3.05
CA PHE A 139 8.62 13.63 -1.87
C PHE A 139 7.70 13.99 -0.69
N GLU A 140 6.63 14.73 -0.96
CA GLU A 140 5.65 15.19 0.01
C GLU A 140 4.93 14.01 0.68
N HIS A 141 4.57 12.97 -0.08
CA HIS A 141 3.94 11.77 0.49
C HIS A 141 4.87 11.05 1.48
N VAL A 142 6.16 10.94 1.14
CA VAL A 142 7.13 10.26 2.02
C VAL A 142 7.47 11.13 3.22
N SER A 143 7.61 12.45 3.03
CA SER A 143 7.85 13.41 4.11
C SER A 143 6.72 13.40 5.13
N ALA A 144 5.46 13.42 4.67
CA ALA A 144 4.29 13.36 5.55
C ALA A 144 4.21 12.04 6.33
N LEU A 145 4.60 10.91 5.71
CA LEU A 145 4.69 9.63 6.40
C LEU A 145 5.75 9.68 7.51
N VAL A 146 6.95 10.20 7.21
CA VAL A 146 8.03 10.32 8.20
C VAL A 146 7.61 11.23 9.35
N GLU A 147 7.02 12.38 9.06
CA GLU A 147 6.50 13.31 10.08
C GLU A 147 5.48 12.62 11.00
N GLN A 148 4.50 11.90 10.43
CA GLN A 148 3.51 11.18 11.23
C GLN A 148 4.13 10.06 12.08
N VAL A 149 5.17 9.39 11.60
CA VAL A 149 5.90 8.38 12.38
C VAL A 149 6.65 9.04 13.55
N LEU A 150 7.30 10.18 13.32
CA LEU A 150 8.02 10.92 14.36
C LEU A 150 7.06 11.39 15.46
N ILE A 151 5.91 11.97 15.09
CA ILE A 151 4.87 12.38 16.04
C ILE A 151 4.46 11.20 16.94
N ASN A 152 4.27 10.01 16.37
CA ASN A 152 3.92 8.84 17.16
C ASN A 152 5.07 8.33 18.03
N LEU A 153 6.32 8.42 17.58
CA LEU A 153 7.48 8.00 18.37
C LEU A 153 7.74 8.94 19.56
N GLU A 154 7.40 10.22 19.43
CA GLU A 154 7.46 11.20 20.51
C GLU A 154 6.43 10.91 21.60
N THR A 155 5.24 10.40 21.24
CA THR A 155 4.17 10.09 22.20
C THR A 155 4.28 8.68 22.79
N GLN A 156 4.83 7.73 22.03
CA GLN A 156 4.95 6.33 22.46
C GLN A 156 6.19 5.66 21.84
N THR A 157 7.06 5.12 22.70
CA THR A 157 8.19 4.31 22.24
C THR A 157 7.72 2.88 22.00
N ASN A 158 7.39 2.55 20.74
CA ASN A 158 6.97 1.21 20.32
C ASN A 158 7.92 0.67 19.25
N GLU A 159 8.51 -0.51 19.48
CA GLU A 159 9.40 -1.19 18.52
C GLU A 159 8.77 -1.36 17.14
N ALA A 160 7.45 -1.56 17.06
CA ALA A 160 6.76 -1.71 15.79
C ALA A 160 6.64 -0.39 15.02
N LEU A 161 6.61 0.76 15.72
CA LEU A 161 6.73 2.07 15.06
C LEU A 161 8.13 2.29 14.51
N LEU A 162 9.18 1.80 15.20
CA LEU A 162 10.55 1.82 14.67
C LEU A 162 10.67 0.98 13.40
N ALA A 163 9.97 -0.15 13.34
CA ALA A 163 9.92 -0.99 12.13
C ALA A 163 9.30 -0.25 10.93
N ILE A 164 8.33 0.64 11.15
CA ILE A 164 7.74 1.53 10.12
C ILE A 164 8.69 2.69 9.78
N ALA A 165 9.37 3.27 10.78
CA ALA A 165 10.28 4.39 10.59
C ALA A 165 11.42 4.06 9.61
N LEU A 166 12.00 2.87 9.74
CA LEU A 166 13.14 2.45 8.93
C LEU A 166 12.88 2.52 7.40
N PRO A 167 11.86 1.83 6.83
CA PRO A 167 11.58 1.92 5.40
C PRO A 167 11.17 3.33 4.96
N ALA A 168 10.45 4.10 5.79
CA ALA A 168 10.07 5.48 5.48
C ALA A 168 11.29 6.40 5.37
N LEU A 169 12.20 6.35 6.34
CA LEU A 169 13.44 7.15 6.34
C LEU A 169 14.39 6.75 5.22
N GLN A 170 14.53 5.44 4.95
CA GLN A 170 15.33 4.95 3.82
C GLN A 170 14.79 5.50 2.49
N LYS A 171 13.46 5.49 2.32
CA LYS A 171 12.83 6.03 1.13
C LYS A 171 13.05 7.54 1.01
N LEU A 172 12.88 8.30 2.09
CA LEU A 172 13.11 9.74 2.11
C LEU A 172 14.55 10.07 1.72
N ASN A 173 15.52 9.38 2.33
CA ASN A 173 16.94 9.56 2.03
C ASN A 173 17.24 9.27 0.56
N SER A 174 16.66 8.20 -0.01
CA SER A 174 16.84 7.89 -1.43
C SER A 174 16.33 9.00 -2.37
N GLN A 175 15.22 9.65 -2.02
CA GLN A 175 14.67 10.77 -2.80
C GLN A 175 15.53 12.03 -2.67
N ILE A 176 16.04 12.34 -1.47
CA ILE A 176 16.96 13.47 -1.25
C ILE A 176 18.21 13.31 -2.11
N VAL A 177 18.82 12.12 -2.09
CA VAL A 177 20.01 11.81 -2.90
C VAL A 177 19.71 11.95 -4.40
N ALA A 178 18.57 11.43 -4.87
CA ALA A 178 18.16 11.55 -6.26
C ALA A 178 17.99 13.01 -6.71
N ILE A 179 17.32 13.85 -5.90
CA ILE A 179 17.14 15.28 -6.17
C ILE A 179 18.48 16.01 -6.17
N ALA A 180 19.36 15.71 -5.22
CA ALA A 180 20.70 16.31 -5.14
C ALA A 180 21.53 15.98 -6.40
N ASN A 181 21.45 14.74 -6.88
CA ASN A 181 22.15 14.31 -8.09
C ASN A 181 21.58 14.97 -9.35
N GLN A 182 20.26 15.10 -9.48
CA GLN A 182 19.63 15.84 -10.59
C GLN A 182 20.09 17.31 -10.63
N LYS A 183 20.16 17.97 -9.47
CA LYS A 183 20.67 19.35 -9.38
C LYS A 183 22.13 19.47 -9.84
N LYS A 184 22.99 18.49 -9.55
CA LYS A 184 24.39 18.47 -10.01
C LYS A 184 24.47 18.34 -11.54
N VAL A 185 23.70 17.42 -12.12
CA VAL A 185 23.66 17.19 -13.58
C VAL A 185 23.19 18.44 -14.32
N LEU A 186 22.12 19.09 -13.84
CA LEU A 186 21.61 20.33 -14.43
C LEU A 186 22.64 21.47 -14.39
N LYS A 187 23.42 21.57 -13.30
CA LYS A 187 24.52 22.55 -13.19
C LYS A 187 25.65 22.26 -14.18
N GLN A 188 25.98 20.98 -14.42
CA GLN A 188 27.00 20.58 -15.40
C GLN A 188 26.55 20.85 -16.84
N GLN A 189 25.32 20.50 -17.19
CA GLN A 189 24.77 20.77 -18.53
C GLN A 189 24.73 22.27 -18.86
N LYS A 190 24.35 23.11 -17.89
CA LYS A 190 24.39 24.58 -18.07
C LYS A 190 25.80 25.13 -18.30
N LYS A 191 26.84 24.52 -17.70
CA LYS A 191 28.24 24.92 -17.96
C LYS A 191 28.69 24.55 -19.37
N CYS A 192 28.30 23.38 -19.88
CA CYS A 192 28.67 22.93 -21.22
C CYS A 192 27.95 23.70 -22.35
N LEU A 193 26.79 24.30 -22.08
CA LEU A 193 26.04 25.13 -23.03
C LEU A 193 26.52 26.59 -23.09
N GLN A 194 27.47 26.98 -22.24
CA GLN A 194 28.04 28.34 -22.16
C GLN A 194 29.47 28.42 -22.72
N THR A 195 29.96 27.34 -23.32
CA THR A 195 31.24 27.21 -24.04
C THR A 195 30.96 26.87 -25.49
#